data_AF-A0A7R9V474-F1
#
_entry.id   AF-A0A7R9V474-F1
#
_cell.length_a   1.000
_cell.length_b   1.000
_cell.length_c   1.000
_cell.angle_alpha   90.00
_cell.angle_beta   90.00
_cell.angle_gamma   90.00
#
_symmetry.space_group_name_H-M   'P 1'
#
loop_
_entity.id
_entity.type
_entity.pdbx_description
1 polymer ?
#
loop_
_entity_poly.entity_id
_entity_poly.type
_entity_poly.pdbx_seq_one_letter_code
_entity_poly.pdbx_strand_id
1 'polypeptide(L)'
;PTQTGLAVEALQKALPNARVLYSSATGASEPDNMRYMIRLGNYGYETMGAMIDELKRSGLGALELFCMGLKATGTYLSRTLSYKGANFCLEEIELEPVFKVMYDRSVQFWNLLLVILESLPKAGGRDYKKSLFWVAHQRFYRQMLLAAKVKSCAVLAQKAIDDGMAVVIGMQSTGEASTNFAREEEGDSMADFVSAPKMILARLIKMNMFKFKADTNMSHATVDEDAKTMIAHVWRCGKEWKGLP
;
A
#
# COMPACT_ATOMS: atom_id res chain seq x y z
N PRO A 1 3.13 -20.82 6.42
CA PRO A 1 2.88 -21.45 5.10
C PRO A 1 1.47 -21.10 4.61
N THR A 2 1.29 -20.81 3.32
CA THR A 2 -0.05 -20.58 2.74
C THR A 2 -0.83 -21.89 2.67
N GLN A 3 -2.17 -21.83 2.67
CA GLN A 3 -3.01 -23.03 2.50
C GLN A 3 -2.69 -23.77 1.19
N THR A 4 -2.47 -23.02 0.11
CA THR A 4 -2.04 -23.56 -1.19
C THR A 4 -0.68 -24.26 -1.10
N GLY A 5 0.30 -23.69 -0.38
CA GLY A 5 1.62 -24.30 -0.21
C GLY A 5 1.56 -25.65 0.51
N LEU A 6 0.73 -25.74 1.57
CA LEU A 6 0.53 -27.00 2.30
C LEU A 6 -0.13 -28.08 1.43
N ALA A 7 -1.12 -27.70 0.62
CA ALA A 7 -1.76 -28.62 -0.32
C ALA A 7 -0.77 -29.15 -1.37
N VAL A 8 0.10 -28.27 -1.89
CA VAL A 8 1.15 -28.64 -2.84
C VAL A 8 2.17 -29.60 -2.21
N GLU A 9 2.57 -29.40 -0.96
CA GLU A 9 3.44 -30.34 -0.24
C GLU A 9 2.76 -31.70 -0.03
N ALA A 10 1.49 -31.71 0.37
CA ALA A 10 0.73 -32.95 0.56
C ALA A 10 0.60 -33.74 -0.75
N LEU A 11 0.30 -33.06 -1.86
CA LEU A 11 0.23 -33.67 -3.19
C LEU A 11 1.56 -34.30 -3.61
N GLN A 12 2.66 -33.59 -3.37
CA GLN A 12 4.00 -34.08 -3.70
C GLN A 12 4.42 -35.29 -2.87
N LYS A 13 3.98 -35.38 -1.61
CA LYS A 13 4.18 -36.55 -0.75
C LYS A 13 3.36 -37.75 -1.22
N ALA A 14 2.11 -37.51 -1.63
CA ALA A 14 1.23 -38.57 -2.15
C ALA A 14 1.71 -39.14 -3.50
N LEU A 15 2.37 -38.32 -4.31
CA LEU A 15 2.81 -38.69 -5.66
C LEU A 15 4.34 -38.55 -5.82
N PRO A 16 5.16 -39.41 -5.17
CA PRO A 16 6.62 -39.26 -5.17
C PRO A 16 7.23 -39.27 -6.58
N ASN A 17 6.66 -40.07 -7.49
CA ASN A 17 7.18 -40.23 -8.86
C ASN A 17 6.60 -39.22 -9.88
N ALA A 18 5.65 -38.37 -9.48
CA ALA A 18 5.09 -37.38 -10.39
C ALA A 18 6.16 -36.35 -10.79
N ARG A 19 6.13 -35.87 -12.02
CA ARG A 19 6.95 -34.72 -12.44
C ARG A 19 6.26 -33.44 -11.97
N VAL A 20 7.02 -32.53 -11.35
CA VAL A 20 6.49 -31.27 -10.81
C VAL A 20 7.22 -30.11 -11.47
N LEU A 21 6.46 -29.19 -12.04
CA LEU A 21 6.94 -27.92 -12.55
C LEU A 21 6.43 -26.81 -11.64
N TYR A 22 7.35 -26.05 -11.05
CA TYR A 22 7.00 -24.83 -10.33
C TYR A 22 6.99 -23.65 -11.31
N SER A 23 5.83 -23.00 -11.43
CA SER A 23 5.68 -21.77 -12.21
C SER A 23 5.23 -20.65 -11.28
N SER A 24 6.06 -19.63 -11.11
CA SER A 24 5.76 -18.49 -10.24
C SER A 24 6.34 -17.21 -10.82
N ALA A 25 5.52 -16.16 -10.88
CA ALA A 25 5.95 -14.83 -11.30
C ALA A 25 6.82 -14.12 -10.24
N THR A 26 6.72 -14.53 -8.98
CA THR A 26 7.34 -13.87 -7.82
C THR A 26 8.13 -14.85 -6.93
N GLY A 27 8.47 -16.03 -7.46
CA GLY A 27 9.09 -17.11 -6.70
C GLY A 27 10.38 -16.69 -5.99
N ALA A 28 11.25 -15.94 -6.67
CA ALA A 28 12.52 -15.45 -6.14
C ALA A 28 12.44 -14.06 -5.48
N SER A 29 11.25 -13.45 -5.39
CA SER A 29 11.10 -12.10 -4.81
C SER A 29 11.13 -12.11 -3.29
N GLU A 30 10.56 -13.15 -2.67
CA GLU A 30 10.56 -13.36 -1.23
C GLU A 30 10.92 -14.83 -0.95
N PRO A 31 11.87 -15.14 -0.04
CA PRO A 31 12.29 -16.52 0.21
C PRO A 31 11.13 -17.47 0.55
N ASP A 32 10.10 -16.97 1.22
CA ASP A 32 8.93 -17.77 1.58
C ASP A 32 8.14 -18.29 0.39
N ASN A 33 8.20 -17.61 -0.75
CA ASN A 33 7.51 -18.05 -1.96
C ASN A 33 8.11 -19.36 -2.50
N MET A 34 9.32 -19.74 -2.08
CA MET A 34 9.97 -21.00 -2.46
C MET A 34 9.73 -22.12 -1.45
N ARG A 35 9.10 -21.86 -0.29
CA ARG A 35 9.03 -22.83 0.82
C ARG A 35 8.33 -24.14 0.43
N TYR A 36 7.30 -24.07 -0.41
CA TYR A 36 6.57 -25.26 -0.90
C TYR A 36 7.29 -25.98 -2.06
N MET A 37 8.37 -25.41 -2.58
CA MET A 37 9.12 -25.96 -3.72
C MET A 37 10.14 -27.02 -3.28
N ILE A 38 9.68 -27.95 -2.42
CA ILE A 38 10.53 -28.92 -1.69
C ILE A 38 11.39 -29.81 -2.61
N ARG A 39 10.99 -29.99 -3.88
CA ARG A 39 11.74 -30.79 -4.87
C ARG A 39 12.90 -30.05 -5.53
N LEU A 40 13.07 -28.75 -5.30
CA LEU A 40 14.30 -28.05 -5.68
C LEU A 40 15.50 -28.53 -4.87
N GLY A 41 15.25 -29.11 -3.70
CA GLY A 41 16.27 -29.59 -2.78
C GLY A 41 16.46 -28.64 -1.61
N ASN A 42 16.79 -29.21 -0.45
CA ASN A 42 17.09 -28.50 0.78
C ASN A 42 18.61 -28.29 0.97
N TYR A 43 19.46 -28.65 -0.01
CA TYR A 43 20.90 -28.34 -0.06
C TYR A 43 21.69 -28.58 1.24
N GLY A 44 21.38 -29.65 1.98
CA GLY A 44 22.08 -30.02 3.23
C GLY A 44 21.40 -29.51 4.51
N TYR A 45 20.30 -28.77 4.41
CA TYR A 45 19.45 -28.41 5.53
C TYR A 45 18.45 -29.52 5.86
N GLU A 46 17.97 -29.59 7.10
CA GLU A 46 17.01 -30.61 7.55
C GLU A 46 15.70 -30.58 6.73
N THR A 47 15.18 -29.38 6.48
CA THR A 47 13.98 -29.17 5.66
C THR A 47 14.15 -27.98 4.73
N MET A 48 13.34 -27.91 3.66
CA MET A 48 13.26 -26.72 2.82
C MET A 48 12.93 -25.47 3.66
N GLY A 49 12.04 -25.59 4.64
CA GLY A 49 11.70 -24.51 5.55
C GLY A 49 12.89 -23.97 6.33
N ALA A 50 13.74 -24.85 6.88
CA ALA A 50 14.94 -24.46 7.61
C ALA A 50 15.94 -23.69 6.73
N MET A 51 16.12 -24.13 5.48
CA MET A 51 16.95 -23.40 4.51
C MET A 51 16.36 -22.01 4.20
N ILE A 52 15.04 -21.92 3.99
CA ILE A 52 14.39 -20.63 3.72
C ILE A 52 14.51 -19.68 4.91
N ASP A 53 14.39 -20.16 6.14
CA ASP A 53 14.56 -19.35 7.35
C ASP A 53 16.00 -18.82 7.48
N GLU A 54 17.00 -19.64 7.14
CA GLU A 54 18.40 -19.21 7.11
C GLU A 54 18.67 -18.19 5.99
N LEU A 55 18.10 -18.40 4.79
CA LEU A 55 18.21 -17.45 3.68
C LEU A 55 17.60 -16.09 4.04
N LYS A 56 16.44 -16.08 4.72
CA LYS A 56 15.82 -14.86 5.23
C LYS A 56 16.71 -14.13 6.23
N ARG A 57 17.30 -14.88 7.18
CA ARG A 57 18.21 -14.32 8.18
C ARG A 57 19.47 -13.74 7.55
N SER A 58 19.94 -14.35 6.47
CA SER A 58 21.12 -13.92 5.71
C SER A 58 20.87 -12.72 4.79
N GLY A 59 19.61 -12.33 4.59
CA GLY A 59 19.22 -11.15 3.82
C GLY A 59 19.21 -11.33 2.30
N LEU A 60 18.91 -10.23 1.60
CA LEU A 60 18.65 -10.23 0.15
C LEU A 60 19.84 -10.74 -0.68
N GLY A 61 21.08 -10.36 -0.34
CA GLY A 61 22.26 -10.77 -1.10
C GLY A 61 22.49 -12.29 -1.07
N ALA A 62 22.18 -12.96 0.04
CA ALA A 62 22.25 -14.41 0.13
C ALA A 62 21.17 -15.10 -0.72
N LEU A 63 19.95 -14.54 -0.73
CA LEU A 63 18.87 -14.99 -1.61
C LEU A 63 19.25 -14.85 -3.09
N GLU A 64 19.84 -13.72 -3.48
CA GLU A 64 20.28 -13.47 -4.85
C GLU A 64 21.35 -14.49 -5.27
N LEU A 65 22.35 -14.74 -4.43
CA LEU A 65 23.39 -15.73 -4.72
C LEU A 65 22.82 -17.15 -4.83
N PHE A 66 21.87 -17.50 -3.95
CA PHE A 66 21.16 -18.78 -4.03
C PHE A 66 20.40 -18.90 -5.35
N CYS A 67 19.63 -17.89 -5.74
CA CYS A 67 18.90 -17.88 -7.00
C CYS A 67 19.84 -17.88 -8.22
N MET A 68 21.02 -17.24 -8.16
CA MET A 68 22.06 -17.34 -9.18
C MET A 68 22.57 -18.78 -9.31
N GLY A 69 22.80 -19.47 -8.18
CA GLY A 69 23.16 -20.88 -8.15
C GLY A 69 22.10 -21.75 -8.83
N LEU A 70 20.82 -21.56 -8.49
CA LEU A 70 19.71 -22.30 -9.11
C LEU A 70 19.62 -22.06 -10.63
N LYS A 71 19.94 -20.85 -11.10
CA LYS A 71 20.02 -20.54 -12.53
C LYS A 71 21.19 -21.24 -13.19
N ALA A 72 22.36 -21.24 -12.55
CA ALA A 72 23.57 -21.86 -13.06
C ALA A 72 23.43 -23.38 -13.21
N THR A 73 22.71 -24.04 -12.30
CA THR A 73 22.43 -25.49 -12.37
C THR A 73 21.31 -25.85 -13.35
N GLY A 74 20.58 -24.86 -13.88
CA GLY A 74 19.41 -25.07 -14.74
C GLY A 74 18.15 -25.51 -13.99
N THR A 75 18.19 -25.60 -12.65
CA THR A 75 17.03 -25.97 -11.82
C THR A 75 15.99 -24.85 -11.77
N TYR A 76 16.41 -23.60 -11.96
CA TYR A 76 15.54 -22.43 -12.01
C TYR A 76 15.75 -21.63 -13.29
N LEU A 77 14.65 -21.39 -14.01
CA LEU A 77 14.65 -20.55 -15.20
C LEU A 77 13.82 -19.30 -14.94
N SER A 78 14.46 -18.14 -15.09
CA SER A 78 13.79 -16.84 -15.06
C SER A 78 13.88 -16.23 -16.44
N ARG A 79 12.90 -16.53 -17.29
CA ARG A 79 12.78 -15.90 -18.61
C ARG A 79 11.95 -14.64 -18.47
N THR A 80 12.44 -13.54 -19.04
CA THR A 80 11.64 -12.34 -19.21
C THR A 80 10.59 -12.61 -20.28
N LEU A 81 9.35 -12.16 -20.05
CA LEU A 81 8.35 -12.15 -21.10
C LEU A 81 8.84 -11.24 -22.24
N SER A 82 8.74 -11.72 -23.47
CA SER A 82 9.01 -10.88 -24.63
C SER A 82 7.87 -9.89 -24.80
N TYR A 83 8.19 -8.61 -24.98
CA TYR A 83 7.23 -7.59 -25.39
C TYR A 83 6.94 -7.61 -26.90
N LYS A 84 7.39 -8.63 -27.63
CA LYS A 84 7.13 -8.75 -29.08
C LYS A 84 5.62 -8.83 -29.32
N GLY A 85 5.08 -7.83 -30.01
CA GLY A 85 3.64 -7.70 -30.27
C GLY A 85 2.86 -6.94 -29.18
N ALA A 86 3.53 -6.44 -28.13
CA ALA A 86 2.92 -5.55 -27.15
C ALA A 86 2.99 -4.09 -27.65
N ASN A 87 1.84 -3.41 -27.65
CA ASN A 87 1.74 -1.98 -27.90
C ASN A 87 1.50 -1.25 -26.57
N PHE A 88 2.21 -0.14 -26.37
CA PHE A 88 2.05 0.70 -25.18
C PHE A 88 1.49 2.04 -25.61
N CYS A 89 0.45 2.49 -24.90
CA CYS A 89 -0.12 3.82 -25.07
C CYS A 89 -0.19 4.50 -23.71
N LEU A 90 0.14 5.79 -23.66
CA LEU A 90 -0.10 6.63 -22.50
C LEU A 90 -1.36 7.46 -22.78
N GLU A 91 -2.42 7.16 -22.02
CA GLU A 91 -3.68 7.90 -22.10
C GLU A 91 -3.65 9.08 -21.13
N GLU A 92 -3.65 10.30 -21.67
CA GLU A 92 -3.82 11.52 -20.89
C GLU A 92 -5.29 11.75 -20.61
N ILE A 93 -5.64 11.81 -19.32
CA ILE A 93 -7.02 11.99 -18.88
C ILE A 93 -7.17 13.40 -18.33
N GLU A 94 -8.06 14.18 -18.94
CA GLU A 94 -8.44 15.46 -18.37
C GLU A 94 -9.29 15.26 -17.09
N LEU A 95 -8.95 15.99 -16.03
CA LEU A 95 -9.71 15.99 -14.80
C LEU A 95 -11.08 16.66 -15.01
N GLU A 96 -12.14 15.98 -14.55
CA GLU A 96 -13.47 16.56 -14.55
C GLU A 96 -13.50 17.85 -13.71
N PRO A 97 -14.32 18.86 -14.08
CA PRO A 97 -14.39 20.13 -13.35
C PRO A 97 -14.68 19.95 -11.86
N VAL A 98 -15.56 19.00 -11.51
CA VAL A 98 -15.85 18.65 -10.11
C VAL A 98 -14.59 18.18 -9.39
N PHE A 99 -13.76 17.36 -10.05
CA PHE A 99 -12.52 16.83 -9.48
C PHE A 99 -11.47 17.92 -9.28
N LYS A 100 -11.39 18.89 -10.19
CA LYS A 100 -10.53 20.08 -10.04
C LYS A 100 -10.91 20.86 -8.77
N VAL A 101 -12.20 21.11 -8.54
CA VAL A 101 -12.69 21.77 -7.33
C VAL A 101 -12.35 20.98 -6.06
N MET A 102 -12.57 19.66 -6.07
CA MET A 102 -12.21 18.80 -4.93
C MET A 102 -10.72 18.87 -4.62
N TYR A 103 -9.88 18.84 -5.66
CA TYR A 103 -8.43 18.91 -5.54
C TYR A 103 -7.99 20.24 -4.93
N ASP A 104 -8.50 21.36 -5.45
CA ASP A 104 -8.16 22.70 -4.97
C ASP A 104 -8.58 22.90 -3.50
N ARG A 105 -9.77 22.43 -3.12
CA ARG A 105 -10.23 22.45 -1.72
C ARG A 105 -9.37 21.57 -0.82
N SER A 106 -8.96 20.40 -1.31
CA SER A 106 -8.04 19.54 -0.59
C SER A 106 -6.69 20.24 -0.36
N VAL A 107 -6.17 20.98 -1.34
CA VAL A 107 -4.94 21.77 -1.19
C VAL A 107 -5.10 22.85 -0.12
N GLN A 108 -6.21 23.59 -0.15
CA GLN A 108 -6.51 24.60 0.90
C GLN A 108 -6.55 23.96 2.29
N PHE A 109 -7.17 22.79 2.41
CA PHE A 109 -7.25 22.05 3.67
C PHE A 109 -5.88 21.57 4.17
N TRP A 110 -5.08 20.97 3.30
CA TRP A 110 -3.74 20.49 3.65
C TRP A 110 -2.80 21.65 4.03
N ASN A 111 -2.93 22.81 3.37
CA ASN A 111 -2.21 24.02 3.75
C ASN A 111 -2.63 24.51 5.15
N LEU A 112 -3.93 24.52 5.45
CA LEU A 112 -4.41 24.85 6.79
C LEU A 112 -3.80 23.89 7.83
N LEU A 113 -3.82 22.58 7.56
CA LEU A 113 -3.21 21.59 8.45
C LEU A 113 -1.71 21.77 8.62
N LEU A 114 -0.99 22.23 7.60
CA LEU A 114 0.44 22.53 7.69
C LEU A 114 0.70 23.72 8.61
N VAL A 115 -0.06 24.81 8.45
CA VAL A 115 0.04 25.99 9.35
C VAL A 115 -0.20 25.58 10.80
N ILE A 116 -1.22 24.74 11.02
CA ILE A 116 -1.53 24.15 12.33
C ILE A 116 -0.38 23.32 12.86
N LEU A 117 0.21 22.46 12.02
CA LEU A 117 1.33 21.62 12.42
C LEU A 117 2.54 22.46 12.83
N GLU A 118 2.81 23.55 12.10
CA GLU A 118 3.95 24.44 12.34
C GLU A 118 3.75 25.34 13.57
N SER A 119 2.50 25.64 13.96
CA SER A 119 2.21 26.36 15.21
C SER A 119 2.29 25.48 16.46
N LEU A 120 2.31 24.15 16.33
CA LEU A 120 2.43 23.26 17.47
C LEU A 120 3.86 23.24 18.04
N PRO A 121 4.02 23.11 19.37
CA PRO A 121 5.33 23.06 19.98
C PRO A 121 6.13 21.85 19.45
N LYS A 122 7.39 22.12 19.11
CA LYS A 122 8.36 21.08 18.73
C LYS A 122 8.67 20.24 19.97
N ALA A 123 8.23 18.99 19.97
CA ALA A 123 8.76 18.02 20.93
C ALA A 123 10.26 17.87 20.64
N GLY A 124 11.12 18.11 21.63
CA GLY A 124 12.57 18.09 21.44
C GLY A 124 13.05 16.83 20.71
N GLY A 125 13.91 16.99 19.70
CA GLY A 125 14.39 15.90 18.84
C GLY A 125 14.08 16.10 17.35
N ARG A 126 14.18 15.01 16.58
CA ARG A 126 13.91 14.99 15.13
C ARG A 126 12.42 15.26 14.89
N ASP A 127 12.07 16.14 13.94
CA ASP A 127 10.69 16.52 13.62
C ASP A 127 9.93 15.40 12.89
N TYR A 128 9.56 14.37 13.66
CA TYR A 128 8.83 13.20 13.20
C TYR A 128 7.41 13.56 12.73
N LYS A 129 6.81 14.62 13.29
CA LYS A 129 5.45 15.05 12.93
C LYS A 129 5.40 15.62 11.52
N LYS A 130 6.39 16.44 11.12
CA LYS A 130 6.50 16.95 9.75
C LYS A 130 6.76 15.84 8.73
N SER A 131 7.60 14.86 9.09
CA SER A 131 7.82 13.68 8.25
C SER A 131 6.53 12.89 8.02
N LEU A 132 5.77 12.61 9.09
CA LEU A 132 4.48 11.92 9.00
C LEU A 132 3.45 12.67 8.18
N PHE A 133 3.37 14.00 8.35
CA PHE A 133 2.49 14.86 7.58
C PHE A 133 2.76 14.71 6.08
N TRP A 134 4.01 14.81 5.64
CA TRP A 134 4.36 14.68 4.23
C TRP A 134 4.12 13.28 3.68
N VAL A 135 4.33 12.23 4.47
CA VAL A 135 3.98 10.85 4.08
C VAL A 135 2.47 10.72 3.87
N ALA A 136 1.65 11.24 4.80
CA ALA A 136 0.20 11.20 4.69
C ALA A 136 -0.29 12.04 3.50
N HIS A 137 0.26 13.23 3.31
CA HIS A 137 -0.03 14.13 2.19
C HIS A 137 0.21 13.44 0.84
N GLN A 138 1.40 12.87 0.62
CA GLN A 138 1.71 12.16 -0.63
C GLN A 138 0.76 10.99 -0.90
N ARG A 139 0.45 10.20 0.14
CA ARG A 139 -0.48 9.08 0.02
C ARG A 139 -1.90 9.54 -0.30
N PHE A 140 -2.35 10.63 0.31
CA PHE A 140 -3.67 11.22 0.06
C PHE A 140 -3.84 11.59 -1.41
N TYR A 141 -2.92 12.39 -1.98
CA TYR A 141 -3.02 12.82 -3.37
C TYR A 141 -2.83 11.67 -4.35
N ARG A 142 -2.00 10.68 -4.02
CA ARG A 142 -1.89 9.46 -4.85
C ARG A 142 -3.24 8.75 -4.97
N GLN A 143 -3.98 8.60 -3.87
CA GLN A 143 -5.31 7.97 -3.89
C GLN A 143 -6.34 8.84 -4.61
N MET A 144 -6.28 10.15 -4.42
CA MET A 144 -7.15 11.09 -5.12
C MET A 144 -6.95 11.01 -6.64
N LEU A 145 -5.71 11.12 -7.13
CA LEU A 145 -5.41 11.02 -8.55
C LEU A 145 -5.72 9.63 -9.13
N LEU A 146 -5.62 8.56 -8.33
CA LEU A 146 -6.05 7.23 -8.75
C LEU A 146 -7.57 7.19 -8.97
N ALA A 147 -8.35 7.74 -8.02
CA ALA A 147 -9.80 7.81 -8.12
C ALA A 147 -10.27 8.59 -9.36
N ALA A 148 -9.58 9.66 -9.72
CA ALA A 148 -9.88 10.45 -10.93
C ALA A 148 -9.79 9.62 -12.23
N LYS A 149 -8.94 8.59 -12.26
CA LYS A 149 -8.71 7.75 -13.45
C LYS A 149 -9.74 6.62 -13.60
N VAL A 150 -10.49 6.29 -12.55
CA VAL A 150 -11.37 5.10 -12.52
C VAL A 150 -12.40 5.14 -13.64
N LYS A 151 -13.07 6.28 -13.86
CA LYS A 151 -14.10 6.42 -14.88
C LYS A 151 -13.54 6.21 -16.29
N SER A 152 -12.45 6.90 -16.65
CA SER A 152 -11.82 6.75 -17.96
C SER A 152 -11.25 5.35 -18.17
N CYS A 153 -10.68 4.75 -17.12
CA CYS A 153 -10.23 3.35 -17.15
C CYS A 153 -11.38 2.38 -17.43
N ALA A 154 -12.55 2.58 -16.84
CA ALA A 154 -13.75 1.78 -17.11
C ALA A 154 -14.23 1.93 -18.56
N VAL A 155 -14.19 3.15 -19.12
CA VAL A 155 -14.54 3.40 -20.54
C VAL A 155 -13.56 2.68 -21.47
N LEU A 156 -12.26 2.76 -21.21
CA LEU A 156 -11.23 2.06 -21.99
C LEU A 156 -11.38 0.54 -21.90
N ALA A 157 -11.68 0.02 -20.70
CA ALA A 157 -11.94 -1.39 -20.48
C ALA A 157 -13.17 -1.85 -21.26
N GLN A 158 -14.27 -1.09 -21.23
CA GLN A 158 -15.48 -1.44 -21.96
C GLN A 158 -15.23 -1.49 -23.47
N LYS A 159 -14.57 -0.49 -24.02
CA LYS A 159 -14.19 -0.47 -25.45
C LYS A 159 -13.36 -1.69 -25.83
N ALA A 160 -12.40 -2.07 -24.99
CA ALA A 160 -11.57 -3.25 -25.25
C ALA A 160 -12.37 -4.56 -25.23
N ILE A 161 -13.38 -4.66 -24.35
CA ILE A 161 -14.31 -5.80 -24.32
C ILE A 161 -15.15 -5.84 -25.60
N ASP A 162 -15.66 -4.68 -26.05
CA ASP A 162 -16.46 -4.57 -27.27
C ASP A 162 -15.65 -4.97 -28.53
N ASP A 163 -14.34 -4.71 -28.53
CA ASP A 163 -13.38 -5.17 -29.54
C ASP A 163 -13.03 -6.67 -29.42
N GLY A 164 -13.65 -7.41 -28.49
CA GLY A 164 -13.43 -8.83 -28.28
C GLY A 164 -12.15 -9.18 -27.51
N MET A 165 -11.56 -8.21 -26.80
CA MET A 165 -10.33 -8.41 -26.01
C MET A 165 -10.64 -8.74 -24.54
N ALA A 166 -9.69 -9.40 -23.88
CA ALA A 166 -9.72 -9.59 -22.43
C ALA A 166 -9.01 -8.43 -21.72
N VAL A 167 -9.62 -7.88 -20.67
CA VAL A 167 -9.08 -6.75 -19.92
C VAL A 167 -8.50 -7.21 -18.60
N VAL A 168 -7.26 -6.78 -18.31
CA VAL A 168 -6.60 -6.98 -17.02
C VAL A 168 -6.22 -5.61 -16.45
N ILE A 169 -6.74 -5.28 -15.27
CA ILE A 169 -6.46 -4.02 -14.58
C ILE A 169 -5.47 -4.29 -13.44
N GLY A 170 -4.23 -3.85 -13.62
CA GLY A 170 -3.20 -3.91 -12.59
C GLY A 170 -3.17 -2.65 -11.73
N MET A 171 -3.46 -2.78 -10.43
CA MET A 171 -3.30 -1.69 -9.47
C MET A 171 -2.02 -1.90 -8.66
N GLN A 172 -1.02 -1.02 -8.83
CA GLN A 172 0.27 -1.15 -8.12
C GLN A 172 0.21 -0.86 -6.62
N SER A 173 -0.87 -0.27 -6.11
CA SER A 173 -1.08 -0.14 -4.67
C SER A 173 -2.47 -0.66 -4.33
N THR A 174 -2.53 -1.90 -3.84
CA THR A 174 -3.78 -2.62 -3.53
C THR A 174 -4.57 -2.01 -2.36
N GLY A 175 -4.05 -0.98 -1.69
CA GLY A 175 -4.73 -0.36 -0.55
C GLY A 175 -4.93 -1.31 0.62
N GLU A 176 -4.36 -2.52 0.60
CA GLU A 176 -4.54 -3.57 1.62
C GLU A 176 -4.27 -3.07 3.04
N ALA A 177 -3.24 -2.23 3.23
CA ALA A 177 -2.95 -1.62 4.53
C ALA A 177 -4.06 -0.66 5.01
N SER A 178 -4.80 -0.02 4.10
CA SER A 178 -5.96 0.81 4.41
C SER A 178 -7.21 -0.04 4.63
N THR A 179 -7.41 -1.12 3.86
CA THR A 179 -8.53 -2.05 4.02
C THR A 179 -8.41 -2.85 5.32
N ASN A 180 -7.22 -3.33 5.68
CA ASN A 180 -6.98 -4.02 6.95
C ASN A 180 -7.20 -3.09 8.15
N PHE A 181 -6.79 -1.83 8.07
CA PHE A 181 -7.04 -0.85 9.12
C PHE A 181 -8.54 -0.53 9.28
N ALA A 182 -9.29 -0.43 8.17
CA ALA A 182 -10.74 -0.27 8.23
C ALA A 182 -11.42 -1.48 8.91
N ARG A 183 -10.96 -2.71 8.61
CA ARG A 183 -11.43 -3.93 9.26
C ARG A 183 -11.09 -3.99 10.75
N GLU A 184 -9.94 -3.43 11.16
CA GLU A 184 -9.53 -3.33 12.56
C GLU A 184 -10.35 -2.30 13.36
N GLU A 185 -10.80 -1.19 12.74
CA GLU A 185 -11.56 -0.14 13.44
C GLU A 185 -13.09 -0.34 13.45
N GLU A 186 -13.70 -0.89 12.38
CA GLU A 186 -15.17 -0.94 12.23
C GLU A 186 -15.80 -2.34 12.46
N GLY A 187 -14.99 -3.38 12.67
CA GLY A 187 -15.50 -4.76 12.80
C GLY A 187 -16.17 -5.28 11.51
N ASP A 188 -16.95 -6.35 11.61
CA ASP A 188 -17.55 -7.04 10.45
C ASP A 188 -18.80 -6.32 9.88
N SER A 189 -19.21 -5.19 10.46
CA SER A 189 -20.28 -4.35 9.90
C SER A 189 -19.70 -3.32 8.94
N MET A 190 -19.24 -3.80 7.78
CA MET A 190 -18.68 -2.93 6.75
C MET A 190 -19.79 -2.10 6.11
N ALA A 191 -19.64 -0.77 6.10
CA ALA A 191 -20.27 0.04 5.06
C ALA A 191 -19.46 -0.17 3.77
N ASP A 192 -20.11 -0.56 2.68
CA ASP A 192 -19.48 -0.99 1.41
C ASP A 192 -18.51 0.01 0.77
N PHE A 193 -18.41 1.26 1.26
CA PHE A 193 -17.53 2.28 0.69
C PHE A 193 -16.75 3.03 1.77
N VAL A 194 -15.47 2.66 1.94
CA VAL A 194 -14.51 3.42 2.75
C VAL A 194 -13.67 4.30 1.83
N SER A 195 -13.77 5.62 1.99
CA SER A 195 -12.92 6.57 1.27
C SER A 195 -11.47 6.47 1.76
N ALA A 196 -10.56 5.97 0.91
CA ALA A 196 -9.15 5.85 1.25
C ALA A 196 -8.47 7.19 1.65
N PRO A 197 -8.72 8.33 0.96
CA PRO A 197 -8.25 9.64 1.41
C PRO A 197 -8.74 10.02 2.82
N LYS A 198 -10.00 9.73 3.15
CA LYS A 198 -10.57 9.98 4.48
C LYS A 198 -9.84 9.18 5.55
N MET A 199 -9.51 7.91 5.30
CA MET A 199 -8.80 7.06 6.25
C MET A 199 -7.37 7.54 6.51
N ILE A 200 -6.66 7.96 5.46
CA ILE A 200 -5.30 8.51 5.60
C ILE A 200 -5.31 9.73 6.52
N LEU A 201 -6.29 10.63 6.31
CA LEU A 201 -6.45 11.83 7.12
C LEU A 201 -6.86 11.51 8.56
N ALA A 202 -7.86 10.64 8.75
CA ALA A 202 -8.32 10.23 10.07
C ALA A 202 -7.17 9.61 10.88
N ARG A 203 -6.33 8.79 10.24
CA ARG A 203 -5.16 8.18 10.87
C ARG A 203 -4.11 9.22 11.26
N LEU A 204 -3.83 10.19 10.39
CA LEU A 204 -2.89 11.28 10.69
C LEU A 204 -3.34 12.06 11.94
N ILE A 205 -4.63 12.40 12.00
CA ILE A 205 -5.24 13.14 13.11
C ILE A 205 -5.24 12.30 14.40
N LYS A 206 -5.77 11.06 14.35
CA LYS A 206 -5.92 10.16 15.51
C LYS A 206 -4.59 9.72 16.11
N MET A 207 -3.62 9.31 15.28
CA MET A 207 -2.40 8.70 15.79
C MET A 207 -1.39 9.73 16.27
N ASN A 208 -1.25 10.89 15.62
CA ASN A 208 0.02 11.63 15.67
C ASN A 208 -0.04 13.17 15.76
N MET A 209 -1.15 13.85 15.41
CA MET A 209 -1.17 15.32 15.44
C MET A 209 -1.65 15.93 16.76
N PHE A 210 -2.63 15.31 17.44
CA PHE A 210 -3.32 15.92 18.60
C PHE A 210 -3.22 15.15 19.92
N LYS A 211 -2.26 14.23 20.07
CA LYS A 211 -1.95 13.66 21.39
C LYS A 211 -1.17 14.70 22.20
N PHE A 212 -1.89 15.65 22.78
CA PHE A 212 -1.33 16.56 23.77
C PHE A 212 -0.95 15.73 25.00
N LYS A 213 0.35 15.45 25.19
CA LYS A 213 0.82 15.14 26.55
C LYS A 213 0.74 16.46 27.31
N ALA A 214 -0.09 16.50 28.34
CA ALA A 214 -0.08 17.60 29.30
C ALA A 214 1.27 17.56 30.01
N ASP A 215 2.27 18.28 29.49
CA ASP A 215 3.46 18.61 30.26
C ASP A 215 3.02 19.62 31.32
N THR A 216 2.97 19.16 32.56
CA THR A 216 2.45 19.86 33.76
C THR A 216 3.21 21.13 34.15
N ASN A 217 4.03 21.73 33.29
CA ASN A 217 4.91 22.86 33.65
C ASN A 217 5.00 24.00 32.62
N MET A 218 4.06 24.14 31.68
CA MET A 218 3.88 25.39 30.92
C MET A 218 2.56 26.05 31.33
N SER A 219 2.55 27.38 31.48
CA SER A 219 1.37 28.15 31.86
C SER A 219 0.16 27.75 31.00
N HIS A 220 -0.80 27.06 31.62
CA HIS A 220 -1.92 26.37 30.98
C HIS A 220 -2.88 27.28 30.19
N ALA A 221 -2.75 28.60 30.26
CA ALA A 221 -3.74 29.54 29.72
C ALA A 221 -3.57 29.86 28.21
N THR A 222 -2.34 29.99 27.70
CA THR A 222 -2.10 30.49 26.33
C THR A 222 -2.14 29.40 25.26
N VAL A 223 -1.63 28.20 25.56
CA VAL A 223 -1.63 27.07 24.60
C VAL A 223 -3.04 26.52 24.35
N ASP A 224 -3.95 26.68 25.31
CA ASP A 224 -5.34 26.19 25.23
C ASP A 224 -6.23 27.11 24.39
N GLU A 225 -5.99 28.43 24.38
CA GLU A 225 -6.80 29.40 23.62
C GLU A 225 -6.47 29.38 22.12
N ASP A 226 -5.19 29.29 21.77
CA ASP A 226 -4.74 29.17 20.37
C ASP A 226 -5.19 27.84 19.76
N ALA A 227 -5.09 26.74 20.52
CA ALA A 227 -5.58 25.44 20.09
C ALA A 227 -7.10 25.44 19.88
N LYS A 228 -7.88 26.09 20.76
CA LYS A 228 -9.33 26.23 20.61
C LYS A 228 -9.71 27.08 19.39
N THR A 229 -9.03 28.20 19.17
CA THR A 229 -9.27 29.08 18.01
C THR A 229 -8.96 28.35 16.71
N MET A 230 -7.89 27.59 16.69
CA MET A 230 -7.47 26.76 15.56
C MET A 230 -8.47 25.62 15.27
N ILE A 231 -8.94 24.91 16.30
CA ILE A 231 -9.99 23.89 16.18
C ILE A 231 -11.28 24.52 15.64
N ALA A 232 -11.64 25.72 16.10
CA ALA A 232 -12.80 26.45 15.61
C ALA A 232 -12.67 26.84 14.13
N HIS A 233 -11.47 27.24 13.66
CA HIS A 233 -11.19 27.51 12.25
C HIS A 233 -11.32 26.25 11.38
N VAL A 234 -10.73 25.13 11.81
CA VAL A 234 -10.86 23.84 11.10
C VAL A 234 -12.32 23.40 11.04
N TRP A 235 -13.05 23.54 12.15
CA TRP A 235 -14.46 23.20 12.21
C TRP A 235 -15.31 24.11 11.31
N ARG A 236 -15.00 25.41 11.25
CA ARG A 236 -15.69 26.37 10.39
C ARG A 236 -15.49 26.03 8.92
N CYS A 237 -14.24 25.82 8.47
CA CYS A 237 -13.95 25.37 7.11
C CYS A 237 -14.63 24.04 6.80
N GLY A 238 -14.55 23.07 7.72
CA GLY A 238 -15.22 21.78 7.55
C GLY A 238 -16.75 21.87 7.47
N LYS A 239 -17.36 22.82 8.19
CA LYS A 239 -18.80 23.08 8.14
C LYS A 239 -19.21 23.79 6.85
N GLU A 240 -18.42 24.76 6.39
CA GLU A 240 -18.63 25.46 5.13
C GLU A 240 -18.51 24.53 3.92
N TRP A 241 -17.67 23.49 4.02
CA TRP A 241 -17.47 22.51 2.95
C TRP A 241 -18.41 21.30 3.05
N LYS A 242 -19.27 21.24 4.08
CA LYS A 242 -20.14 20.07 4.31
C LYS A 242 -21.16 19.93 3.18
N GLY A 243 -21.10 18.81 2.45
CA GLY A 243 -22.03 18.50 1.35
C GLY A 243 -21.66 19.15 0.02
N LEU A 244 -20.51 19.84 -0.05
CA LEU A 244 -19.93 20.30 -1.30
C LEU A 244 -18.89 19.26 -1.79
N PRO A 245 -18.60 19.23 -3.11
CA PRO A 245 -17.52 18.39 -3.65
C PRO A 245 -16.19 18.64 -2.94
#